data_AF-Q5B9Z0-F1
#
_entry.id   AF-Q5B9Z0-F1
#
_cell.length_a   1.000
_cell.length_b   1.000
_cell.length_c   1.000
_cell.angle_alpha   90.00
_cell.angle_beta   90.00
_cell.angle_gamma   90.00
#
_symmetry.space_group_name_H-M   'P 1'
#
loop_
_entity.id
_entity.type
_entity.pdbx_description
1 polymer ?
#
loop_
_entity_poly.entity_id
_entity_poly.type
_entity_poly.pdbx_seq_one_letter_code
_entity_poly.pdbx_strand_id
1 'polypeptide(L)'
;MSVFENISNVSDRHSQILAELQTVGNAPSDLKSHRAFLSDLKRRLAKTNRQLDDIRQRTQIERERHEKYRDSTVRRLMYRATGKRAAFEEKADQEMRDYYSALETENKIKGEKEMLETQIREATEEQKELEAASTKCASLNEELEAMYRRLFEGPTAEFPEEDEQENVTKAAEIHHRELKSQVNNTGKAAQCLARAQLTIKEALLHIFQARRACERDMFGFGGLLADFQQQNHLSLAQQKVSQTQLLISQAIRLDPEVRPLPRMGIVQIDMISGILCDNYLFNLGFLKMIQDSYDEVQNAEGFLTGQLRQAKSRESTLRSQLQDAARHLENAQKELRRIREEAFMKAADPPPPYVENAARTMPVGE
;
A
#
# COMPACT_ATOMS: atom_id res chain seq x y z
N MET A 1 -4.23 -1.58 -50.37
CA MET A 1 -4.65 -0.18 -50.15
C MET A 1 -3.49 0.52 -49.51
N SER A 2 -3.14 1.68 -50.03
CA SER A 2 -1.99 2.45 -49.54
C SER A 2 -2.31 3.05 -48.16
N VAL A 3 -1.30 3.27 -47.31
CA VAL A 3 -1.46 3.92 -45.99
C VAL A 3 -2.12 5.30 -46.15
N PHE A 4 -1.82 6.01 -47.23
CA PHE A 4 -2.43 7.29 -47.60
C PHE A 4 -3.97 7.20 -47.81
N GLU A 5 -4.47 6.16 -48.48
CA GLU A 5 -5.92 5.97 -48.70
C GLU A 5 -6.65 5.69 -47.38
N ASN A 6 -6.04 4.91 -46.50
CA ASN A 6 -6.61 4.61 -45.18
C ASN A 6 -6.64 5.84 -44.28
N ILE A 7 -5.60 6.69 -44.34
CA ILE A 7 -5.51 7.95 -43.58
C ILE A 7 -6.58 8.94 -44.04
N SER A 8 -6.77 9.11 -45.35
CA SER A 8 -7.84 9.97 -45.88
C SER A 8 -9.23 9.56 -45.38
N ASN A 9 -9.49 8.26 -45.23
CA ASN A 9 -10.78 7.74 -44.80
C ASN A 9 -11.09 7.95 -43.30
N VAL A 10 -10.08 8.22 -42.48
CA VAL A 10 -10.24 8.38 -41.01
C VAL A 10 -9.90 9.78 -40.50
N SER A 11 -9.43 10.68 -41.38
CA SER A 11 -9.01 12.06 -41.06
C SER A 11 -10.08 12.88 -40.31
N ASP A 12 -11.34 12.82 -40.75
CA ASP A 12 -12.43 13.54 -40.10
C ASP A 12 -12.66 13.05 -38.66
N ARG A 13 -12.61 11.72 -38.45
CA ARG A 13 -12.77 11.12 -37.13
C ARG A 13 -11.58 11.42 -36.22
N HIS A 14 -10.37 11.39 -36.76
CA HIS A 14 -9.14 11.76 -36.04
C HIS A 14 -9.22 13.20 -35.52
N SER A 15 -9.59 14.15 -36.38
CA SER A 15 -9.76 15.57 -36.00
C SER A 15 -10.83 15.77 -34.92
N GLN A 16 -11.95 15.04 -35.00
CA GLN A 16 -13.00 15.06 -33.97
C GLN A 16 -12.49 14.54 -32.62
N ILE A 17 -11.78 13.40 -32.61
CA ILE A 17 -11.22 12.82 -31.39
C ILE A 17 -10.23 13.80 -30.72
N LEU A 18 -9.36 14.45 -31.49
CA LEU A 18 -8.43 15.44 -30.96
C LEU A 18 -9.13 16.66 -30.37
N ALA A 19 -10.16 17.18 -31.04
CA ALA A 19 -10.97 18.28 -30.51
C ALA A 19 -11.67 17.91 -29.20
N GLU A 20 -12.24 16.71 -29.12
CA GLU A 20 -12.85 16.22 -27.87
C GLU A 20 -11.81 16.01 -26.77
N LEU A 21 -10.62 15.46 -27.10
CA LEU A 21 -9.52 15.30 -26.15
C LEU A 21 -9.01 16.63 -25.60
N GLN A 22 -9.01 17.72 -26.37
CA GLN A 22 -8.66 19.05 -25.85
C GLN A 22 -9.61 19.51 -24.75
N THR A 23 -10.90 19.15 -24.82
CA THR A 23 -11.89 19.53 -23.80
C THR A 23 -11.79 18.69 -22.53
N VAL A 24 -11.41 17.41 -22.64
CA VAL A 24 -11.45 16.46 -21.51
C VAL A 24 -10.05 16.02 -21.04
N GLY A 25 -8.98 16.48 -21.70
CA GLY A 25 -7.62 16.00 -21.51
C GLY A 25 -7.08 16.18 -20.09
N ASN A 26 -7.50 17.24 -19.39
CA ASN A 26 -7.07 17.51 -18.01
C ASN A 26 -7.82 16.69 -16.95
N ALA A 27 -8.97 16.11 -17.30
CA ALA A 27 -9.87 15.44 -16.36
C ALA A 27 -9.21 14.34 -15.51
N PRO A 28 -8.28 13.49 -16.02
CA PRO A 28 -7.59 12.50 -15.18
C PRO A 28 -6.69 13.12 -14.10
N SER A 29 -6.03 14.24 -14.40
CA SER A 29 -5.18 14.98 -13.46
C SER A 29 -6.04 15.69 -12.41
N ASP A 30 -7.13 16.32 -12.85
CA ASP A 30 -8.09 16.99 -11.99
C ASP A 30 -8.75 15.99 -11.04
N LEU A 31 -9.17 14.82 -11.54
CA LEU A 31 -9.71 13.73 -10.73
C LEU A 31 -8.72 13.25 -9.66
N LYS A 32 -7.43 13.13 -9.98
CA LYS A 32 -6.40 12.74 -9.01
C LYS A 32 -6.25 13.79 -7.91
N SER A 33 -6.21 15.05 -8.27
CA SER A 33 -6.10 16.17 -7.32
C SER A 33 -7.36 16.27 -6.45
N HIS A 34 -8.53 16.09 -7.05
CA HIS A 34 -9.82 16.10 -6.36
C HIS A 34 -9.97 14.95 -5.36
N ARG A 35 -9.51 13.75 -5.71
CA ARG A 35 -9.46 12.61 -4.78
C ARG A 35 -8.59 12.88 -3.57
N ALA A 36 -7.46 13.58 -3.75
CA ALA A 36 -6.60 13.99 -2.63
C ALA A 36 -7.32 15.02 -1.73
N PHE A 37 -7.97 16.02 -2.32
CA PHE A 37 -8.79 17.00 -1.60
C PHE A 37 -9.90 16.33 -0.77
N LEU A 38 -10.64 15.39 -1.36
CA LEU A 38 -11.70 14.64 -0.69
C LEU A 38 -11.17 13.78 0.46
N SER A 39 -9.98 13.17 0.28
CA SER A 39 -9.29 12.45 1.36
C SER A 39 -8.95 13.37 2.54
N ASP A 40 -8.47 14.58 2.26
CA ASP A 40 -8.17 15.58 3.28
C ASP A 40 -9.42 16.07 4.01
N LEU A 41 -10.54 16.30 3.29
CA LEU A 41 -11.83 16.64 3.91
C LEU A 41 -12.32 15.53 4.85
N LYS A 42 -12.26 14.25 4.41
CA LYS A 42 -12.62 13.09 5.25
C LYS A 42 -11.74 12.99 6.49
N ARG A 43 -10.45 13.27 6.37
CA ARG A 43 -9.52 13.30 7.51
C ARG A 43 -9.85 14.43 8.48
N ARG A 44 -10.20 15.63 7.98
CA ARG A 44 -10.66 16.76 8.81
C ARG A 44 -11.94 16.39 9.55
N LEU A 45 -12.93 15.83 8.86
CA LEU A 45 -14.19 15.36 9.47
C LEU A 45 -13.93 14.33 10.58
N ALA A 46 -13.04 13.35 10.36
CA ALA A 46 -12.68 12.37 11.38
C ALA A 46 -12.04 13.02 12.62
N LYS A 47 -11.20 14.04 12.43
CA LYS A 47 -10.62 14.81 13.54
C LYS A 47 -11.70 15.62 14.27
N THR A 48 -12.55 16.33 13.55
CA THR A 48 -13.66 17.12 14.11
C THR A 48 -14.64 16.24 14.89
N ASN A 49 -14.96 15.04 14.41
CA ASN A 49 -15.80 14.08 15.14
C ASN A 49 -15.17 13.68 16.49
N ARG A 50 -13.87 13.36 16.52
CA ARG A 50 -13.18 13.05 17.78
C ARG A 50 -13.21 14.24 18.76
N GLN A 51 -12.95 15.44 18.25
CA GLN A 51 -13.01 16.66 19.06
C GLN A 51 -14.42 16.94 19.60
N LEU A 52 -15.45 16.68 18.79
CA LEU A 52 -16.85 16.81 19.21
C LEU A 52 -17.20 15.81 20.32
N ASP A 53 -16.73 14.56 20.22
CA ASP A 53 -16.95 13.55 21.25
C ASP A 53 -16.27 13.93 22.58
N ASP A 54 -15.03 14.42 22.52
CA ASP A 54 -14.30 14.90 23.70
C ASP A 54 -15.02 16.09 24.36
N ILE A 55 -15.50 17.04 23.56
CA ILE A 55 -16.19 18.23 24.07
C ILE A 55 -17.58 17.88 24.59
N ARG A 56 -18.31 16.96 23.97
CA ARG A 56 -19.58 16.44 24.49
C ARG A 56 -19.42 15.82 25.87
N GLN A 57 -18.36 15.05 26.09
CA GLN A 57 -18.07 14.49 27.41
C GLN A 57 -17.82 15.61 28.43
N ARG A 58 -17.06 16.65 28.06
CA ARG A 58 -16.82 17.82 28.93
C ARG A 58 -18.11 18.59 29.21
N THR A 59 -18.90 18.91 28.19
CA THR A 59 -20.20 19.60 28.34
C THR A 59 -21.11 18.81 29.27
N GLN A 60 -21.15 17.48 29.17
CA GLN A 60 -21.94 16.64 30.06
C GLN A 60 -21.44 16.70 31.52
N ILE A 61 -20.12 16.67 31.75
CA ILE A 61 -19.55 16.81 33.09
C ILE A 61 -19.88 18.18 33.69
N GLU A 62 -19.67 19.27 32.94
CA GLU A 62 -19.95 20.63 33.42
C GLU A 62 -21.45 20.85 33.63
N ARG A 63 -22.31 20.26 32.78
CA ARG A 63 -23.76 20.25 32.98
C ARG A 63 -24.15 19.60 34.31
N GLU A 64 -23.62 18.42 34.60
CA GLU A 64 -23.91 17.71 35.86
C GLU A 64 -23.41 18.48 37.08
N ARG A 65 -22.28 19.18 36.98
CA ARG A 65 -21.77 20.03 38.06
C ARG A 65 -22.66 21.24 38.27
N HIS A 66 -23.01 21.95 37.20
CA HIS A 66 -23.94 23.08 37.24
C HIS A 66 -25.30 22.66 37.85
N GLU A 67 -25.88 21.53 37.43
CA GLU A 67 -27.12 20.98 38.00
C GLU A 67 -26.98 20.67 39.51
N LYS A 68 -25.86 20.06 39.94
CA LYS A 68 -25.59 19.77 41.36
C LYS A 68 -25.43 21.03 42.21
N TYR A 69 -24.86 22.11 41.68
CA TYR A 69 -24.72 23.38 42.39
C TYR A 69 -26.03 24.17 42.42
N ARG A 70 -26.81 24.15 41.33
CA ARG A 70 -28.13 24.80 41.25
C ARG A 70 -29.14 24.15 42.20
N ASP A 71 -29.22 22.82 42.21
CA ASP A 71 -30.35 22.10 42.82
C ASP A 71 -30.07 21.59 44.25
N SER A 72 -28.82 21.63 44.73
CA SER A 72 -28.50 21.11 46.07
C SER A 72 -28.87 22.07 47.19
N THR A 73 -30.02 21.82 47.81
CA THR A 73 -30.48 22.46 49.06
C THR A 73 -29.53 22.19 50.22
N VAL A 74 -28.94 21.00 50.31
CA VAL A 74 -27.96 20.61 51.35
C VAL A 74 -26.67 21.43 51.26
N ARG A 75 -26.10 21.60 50.06
CA ARG A 75 -24.91 22.46 49.86
C ARG A 75 -25.23 23.92 50.19
N ARG A 76 -26.38 24.41 49.72
CA ARG A 76 -26.85 25.76 50.01
C ARG A 76 -27.00 26.01 51.52
N LEU A 77 -27.51 25.03 52.26
CA LEU A 77 -27.63 25.09 53.73
C LEU A 77 -26.27 25.04 54.43
N MET A 78 -25.34 24.20 53.97
CA MET A 78 -24.00 24.08 54.55
C MET A 78 -23.17 25.37 54.37
N TYR A 79 -23.20 25.98 53.18
CA TYR A 79 -22.54 27.26 52.93
C TYR A 79 -23.21 28.41 53.70
N ARG A 80 -24.53 28.34 53.93
CA ARG A 80 -25.26 29.29 54.79
C ARG A 80 -24.90 29.13 56.26
N ALA A 81 -24.78 27.89 56.75
CA ALA A 81 -24.44 27.59 58.15
C ALA A 81 -22.99 27.99 58.50
N THR A 82 -22.08 28.00 57.51
CA THR A 82 -20.68 28.42 57.68
C THR A 82 -20.43 29.90 57.37
N GLY A 83 -21.48 30.68 57.07
CA GLY A 83 -21.37 32.11 56.77
C GLY A 83 -20.76 32.46 55.39
N LYS A 84 -20.54 31.46 54.52
CA LYS A 84 -19.83 31.61 53.23
C LYS A 84 -20.78 31.72 52.03
N ARG A 85 -21.89 32.44 52.18
CA ARG A 85 -22.94 32.54 51.14
C ARG A 85 -22.42 33.12 49.81
N ALA A 86 -21.65 34.20 49.87
CA ALA A 86 -21.06 34.83 48.68
C ALA A 86 -20.17 33.86 47.88
N ALA A 87 -19.38 33.02 48.57
CA ALA A 87 -18.52 32.03 47.93
C ALA A 87 -19.29 30.86 47.29
N PHE A 88 -20.55 30.62 47.70
CA PHE A 88 -21.43 29.65 47.04
C PHE A 88 -22.01 30.23 45.75
N GLU A 89 -22.46 31.48 45.78
CA GLU A 89 -23.00 32.21 44.62
C GLU A 89 -21.91 32.40 43.54
N GLU A 90 -20.69 32.80 43.93
CA GLU A 90 -19.54 32.91 43.03
C GLU A 90 -19.19 31.57 42.34
N LYS A 91 -19.22 30.45 43.10
CA LYS A 91 -19.00 29.12 42.52
C LYS A 91 -20.13 28.68 41.60
N ALA A 92 -21.38 28.97 41.93
CA ALA A 92 -22.51 28.65 41.06
C ALA A 92 -22.45 29.43 39.74
N ASP A 93 -22.07 30.72 39.80
CA ASP A 93 -21.87 31.57 38.63
C ASP A 93 -20.70 31.08 37.77
N GLN A 94 -19.61 30.61 38.39
CA GLN A 94 -18.48 30.03 37.67
C GLN A 94 -18.86 28.75 36.94
N GLU A 95 -19.53 27.80 37.60
CA GLU A 95 -19.98 26.54 36.98
C GLU A 95 -20.99 26.79 35.86
N MET A 96 -21.85 27.82 36.00
CA MET A 96 -22.75 28.26 34.93
C MET A 96 -21.96 28.76 33.72
N ARG A 97 -20.95 29.63 33.92
CA ARG A 97 -20.09 30.13 32.83
C ARG A 97 -19.34 29.01 32.13
N ASP A 98 -18.80 28.06 32.89
CA ASP A 98 -18.04 26.93 32.35
C ASP A 98 -18.94 26.00 31.52
N TYR A 99 -20.18 25.74 31.97
CA TYR A 99 -21.17 25.00 31.19
C TYR A 99 -21.55 25.72 29.87
N TYR A 100 -21.87 27.02 29.92
CA TYR A 100 -22.24 27.76 28.70
C TYR A 100 -21.07 27.90 27.73
N SER A 101 -19.85 28.07 28.24
CA SER A 101 -18.64 28.07 27.42
C SER A 101 -18.45 26.72 26.72
N ALA A 102 -18.57 25.60 27.44
CA ALA A 102 -18.51 24.27 26.87
C ALA A 102 -19.59 24.05 25.79
N LEU A 103 -20.83 24.45 26.07
CA LEU A 103 -21.95 24.36 25.12
C LEU A 103 -21.74 25.20 23.86
N GLU A 104 -21.18 26.41 23.99
CA GLU A 104 -20.84 27.25 22.85
C GLU A 104 -19.76 26.58 21.97
N THR A 105 -18.73 26.01 22.59
CA THR A 105 -17.69 25.27 21.85
C THR A 105 -18.24 24.03 21.16
N GLU A 106 -19.15 23.30 21.80
CA GLU A 106 -19.83 22.15 21.19
C GLU A 106 -20.63 22.57 19.94
N ASN A 107 -21.41 23.65 20.04
CA ASN A 107 -22.19 24.16 18.92
C ASN A 107 -21.31 24.64 17.76
N LYS A 108 -20.18 25.30 18.05
CA LYS A 108 -19.21 25.72 17.02
C LYS A 108 -18.67 24.52 16.24
N ILE A 109 -18.20 23.49 16.94
CA ILE A 109 -17.64 22.29 16.32
C ILE A 109 -18.70 21.49 15.59
N LYS A 110 -19.94 21.48 16.09
CA LYS A 110 -21.08 20.89 15.37
C LYS A 110 -21.33 21.62 14.04
N GLY A 111 -21.28 22.95 14.03
CA GLY A 111 -21.37 23.75 12.80
C GLY A 111 -20.23 23.45 11.81
N GLU A 112 -18.99 23.34 12.31
CA GLU A 112 -17.84 22.93 11.49
C GLU A 112 -18.02 21.54 10.87
N LYS A 113 -18.56 20.60 11.64
CA LYS A 113 -18.90 19.25 11.15
C LYS A 113 -19.92 19.30 10.02
N GLU A 114 -21.04 20.00 10.22
CA GLU A 114 -22.11 20.12 9.21
C GLU A 114 -21.60 20.77 7.91
N MET A 115 -20.72 21.77 8.03
CA MET A 115 -20.04 22.38 6.89
C MET A 115 -19.15 21.37 6.16
N LEU A 116 -18.32 20.60 6.88
CA LEU A 116 -17.46 19.57 6.28
C LEU A 116 -18.26 18.45 5.60
N GLU A 117 -19.38 18.03 6.21
CA GLU A 117 -20.28 17.03 5.61
C GLU A 117 -20.93 17.56 4.32
N THR A 118 -21.25 18.85 4.26
CA THR A 118 -21.78 19.49 3.05
C THR A 118 -20.71 19.59 1.97
N GLN A 119 -19.50 20.05 2.29
CA GLN A 119 -18.37 20.08 1.36
C GLN A 119 -18.02 18.68 0.82
N ILE A 120 -18.09 17.65 1.65
CA ILE A 120 -17.86 16.26 1.21
C ILE A 120 -18.94 15.81 0.24
N ARG A 121 -20.21 16.17 0.47
CA ARG A 121 -21.32 15.83 -0.45
C ARG A 121 -21.11 16.48 -1.81
N GLU A 122 -20.88 17.80 -1.83
CA GLU A 122 -20.61 18.56 -3.05
C GLU A 122 -19.39 18.02 -3.80
N ALA A 123 -18.26 17.82 -3.10
CA ALA A 123 -17.06 17.25 -3.70
C ALA A 123 -17.27 15.81 -4.22
N THR A 124 -18.16 15.03 -3.62
CA THR A 124 -18.49 13.68 -4.10
C THR A 124 -19.34 13.72 -5.37
N GLU A 125 -20.18 14.74 -5.55
CA GLU A 125 -20.93 14.95 -6.79
C GLU A 125 -19.99 15.37 -7.93
N GLU A 126 -19.14 16.35 -7.69
CA GLU A 126 -18.09 16.79 -8.64
C GLU A 126 -17.13 15.64 -9.01
N GLN A 127 -16.82 14.75 -8.06
CA GLN A 127 -16.02 13.56 -8.35
C GLN A 127 -16.66 12.68 -9.44
N LYS A 128 -18.00 12.52 -9.43
CA LYS A 128 -18.68 11.70 -10.45
C LYS A 128 -18.57 12.31 -11.84
N GLU A 129 -18.64 13.63 -11.93
CA GLU A 129 -18.47 14.35 -13.20
C GLU A 129 -17.04 14.21 -13.73
N LEU A 130 -16.04 14.39 -12.86
CA LEU A 130 -14.64 14.17 -13.20
C LEU A 130 -14.34 12.71 -13.55
N GLU A 131 -15.01 11.74 -12.92
CA GLU A 131 -14.91 10.32 -13.28
C GLU A 131 -15.50 10.05 -14.67
N ALA A 132 -16.67 10.60 -15.00
CA ALA A 132 -17.27 10.47 -16.33
C ALA A 132 -16.42 11.15 -17.42
N ALA A 133 -15.84 12.31 -17.11
CA ALA A 133 -14.88 12.98 -17.98
C ALA A 133 -13.61 12.13 -18.17
N SER A 134 -13.05 11.59 -17.08
CA SER A 134 -11.86 10.73 -17.15
C SER A 134 -12.10 9.43 -17.92
N THR A 135 -13.28 8.82 -17.82
CA THR A 135 -13.63 7.62 -18.60
C THR A 135 -13.79 7.96 -20.08
N LYS A 136 -14.42 9.09 -20.41
CA LYS A 136 -14.50 9.58 -21.79
C LYS A 136 -13.12 9.87 -22.38
N CYS A 137 -12.24 10.50 -21.61
CA CYS A 137 -10.85 10.74 -22.01
C CYS A 137 -10.11 9.41 -22.28
N ALA A 138 -10.30 8.40 -21.42
CA ALA A 138 -9.71 7.08 -21.63
C ALA A 138 -10.25 6.40 -22.89
N SER A 139 -11.56 6.44 -23.14
CA SER A 139 -12.15 5.82 -24.34
C SER A 139 -11.71 6.50 -25.64
N LEU A 140 -11.59 7.84 -25.65
CA LEU A 140 -11.09 8.59 -26.80
C LEU A 140 -9.62 8.27 -27.11
N ASN A 141 -8.78 8.16 -26.06
CA ASN A 141 -7.39 7.72 -26.22
C ASN A 141 -7.31 6.28 -26.74
N GLU A 142 -8.16 5.37 -26.26
CA GLU A 142 -8.19 3.98 -26.74
C GLU A 142 -8.62 3.89 -28.21
N GLU A 143 -9.62 4.68 -28.61
CA GLU A 143 -10.06 4.77 -30.01
C GLU A 143 -8.95 5.31 -30.92
N LEU A 144 -8.25 6.36 -30.48
CA LEU A 144 -7.12 6.95 -31.20
C LEU A 144 -5.97 5.94 -31.36
N GLU A 145 -5.61 5.21 -30.29
CA GLU A 145 -4.57 4.18 -30.33
C GLU A 145 -4.99 2.96 -31.17
N ALA A 146 -6.27 2.58 -31.18
CA ALA A 146 -6.78 1.53 -32.06
C ALA A 146 -6.72 1.95 -33.53
N MET A 147 -7.04 3.22 -33.82
CA MET A 147 -6.90 3.80 -35.15
C MET A 147 -5.45 3.77 -35.61
N TYR A 148 -4.51 4.26 -34.80
CA TYR A 148 -3.09 4.23 -35.13
C TYR A 148 -2.56 2.80 -35.29
N ARG A 149 -2.91 1.88 -34.39
CA ARG A 149 -2.50 0.47 -34.54
C ARG A 149 -2.94 -0.12 -35.85
N ARG A 150 -4.16 0.18 -36.32
CA ARG A 150 -4.67 -0.33 -37.60
C ARG A 150 -3.98 0.32 -38.81
N LEU A 151 -3.60 1.59 -38.70
CA LEU A 151 -2.95 2.33 -39.79
C LEU A 151 -1.48 1.95 -39.96
N PHE A 152 -0.79 1.72 -38.84
CA PHE A 152 0.64 1.42 -38.76
C PHE A 152 0.88 -0.05 -38.36
N GLU A 153 -0.04 -0.97 -38.69
CA GLU A 153 0.14 -2.39 -38.35
C GLU A 153 1.13 -3.05 -39.33
N GLY A 154 2.34 -3.33 -38.85
CA GLY A 154 3.39 -3.99 -39.64
C GLY A 154 4.41 -3.00 -40.19
N PRO A 155 5.36 -3.46 -41.03
CA PRO A 155 6.45 -2.63 -41.52
C PRO A 155 5.91 -1.47 -42.35
N THR A 156 6.05 -0.24 -41.85
CA THR A 156 5.59 0.95 -42.54
C THR A 156 6.75 1.53 -43.33
N ALA A 157 7.04 0.95 -44.50
CA ALA A 157 8.21 1.34 -45.31
C ALA A 157 8.26 2.83 -45.71
N GLU A 158 7.11 3.51 -45.72
CA GLU A 158 6.96 4.94 -46.00
C GLU A 158 7.33 5.83 -44.78
N PHE A 159 7.37 5.24 -43.57
CA PHE A 159 7.63 5.91 -42.28
C PHE A 159 8.60 5.08 -41.40
N PRO A 160 9.88 4.94 -41.80
CA PRO A 160 10.86 4.13 -41.05
C PRO A 160 11.14 4.64 -39.62
N GLU A 161 10.95 5.94 -39.38
CA GLU A 161 11.05 6.56 -38.05
C GLU A 161 9.98 6.03 -37.08
N GLU A 162 8.79 5.69 -37.58
CA GLU A 162 7.71 5.09 -36.78
C GLU A 162 8.04 3.66 -36.38
N ASP A 163 8.53 2.85 -37.34
CA ASP A 163 8.96 1.47 -37.10
C ASP A 163 10.10 1.40 -36.06
N GLU A 164 11.08 2.33 -36.13
CA GLU A 164 12.17 2.42 -35.15
C GLU A 164 11.63 2.72 -33.74
N GLN A 165 10.75 3.71 -33.62
CA GLN A 165 10.18 4.11 -32.34
C GLN A 165 9.22 3.04 -31.76
N GLU A 166 8.51 2.29 -32.62
CA GLU A 166 7.68 1.18 -32.21
C GLU A 166 8.53 0.08 -31.55
N ASN A 167 9.70 -0.21 -32.12
CA ASN A 167 10.67 -1.15 -31.55
C ASN A 167 11.24 -0.67 -30.21
N VAL A 168 11.57 0.62 -30.09
CA VAL A 168 12.01 1.23 -28.81
C VAL A 168 10.91 1.08 -27.74
N THR A 169 9.66 1.36 -28.11
CA THR A 169 8.51 1.25 -27.19
C THR A 169 8.28 -0.19 -26.76
N LYS A 170 8.32 -1.15 -27.70
CA LYS A 170 8.23 -2.59 -27.42
C LYS A 170 9.34 -3.06 -26.47
N ALA A 171 10.58 -2.60 -26.67
CA ALA A 171 11.70 -2.92 -25.78
C ALA A 171 11.48 -2.35 -24.37
N ALA A 172 11.02 -1.10 -24.26
CA ALA A 172 10.68 -0.48 -22.97
C ALA A 172 9.54 -1.22 -22.24
N GLU A 173 8.52 -1.69 -22.97
CA GLU A 173 7.41 -2.48 -22.40
C GLU A 173 7.88 -3.82 -21.84
N ILE A 174 8.74 -4.54 -22.59
CA ILE A 174 9.32 -5.81 -22.15
C ILE A 174 10.12 -5.57 -20.86
N HIS A 175 11.00 -4.57 -20.86
CA HIS A 175 11.83 -4.24 -19.70
C HIS A 175 10.99 -3.88 -18.46
N HIS A 176 9.97 -3.03 -18.63
CA HIS A 176 9.06 -2.66 -17.54
C HIS A 176 8.28 -3.88 -17.01
N ARG A 177 7.82 -4.78 -17.89
CA ARG A 177 7.11 -6.01 -17.51
C ARG A 177 8.01 -6.96 -16.71
N GLU A 178 9.25 -7.13 -17.14
CA GLU A 178 10.26 -7.94 -16.45
C GLU A 178 10.56 -7.40 -15.05
N LEU A 179 10.87 -6.10 -14.93
CA LEU A 179 11.10 -5.46 -13.63
C LEU A 179 9.88 -5.56 -12.71
N LYS A 180 8.67 -5.37 -13.25
CA LYS A 180 7.44 -5.52 -12.47
C LYS A 180 7.28 -6.94 -11.92
N SER A 181 7.59 -7.95 -12.74
CA SER A 181 7.59 -9.35 -12.31
C SER A 181 8.61 -9.59 -11.19
N GLN A 182 9.83 -9.06 -11.35
CA GLN A 182 10.89 -9.17 -10.34
C GLN A 182 10.49 -8.51 -9.01
N VAL A 183 10.00 -7.26 -9.03
CA VAL A 183 9.51 -6.57 -7.83
C VAL A 183 8.43 -7.39 -7.11
N ASN A 184 7.48 -7.95 -7.85
CA ASN A 184 6.42 -8.77 -7.28
C ASN A 184 6.96 -10.04 -6.64
N ASN A 185 7.91 -10.72 -7.29
CA ASN A 185 8.52 -11.94 -6.78
C ASN A 185 9.37 -11.66 -5.54
N THR A 186 10.24 -10.66 -5.57
CA THR A 186 11.05 -10.23 -4.41
C THR A 186 10.17 -9.77 -3.25
N GLY A 187 9.09 -9.03 -3.53
CA GLY A 187 8.13 -8.61 -2.50
C GLY A 187 7.40 -9.79 -1.85
N LYS A 188 6.98 -10.79 -2.63
CA LYS A 188 6.41 -12.03 -2.08
C LYS A 188 7.45 -12.83 -1.28
N ALA A 189 8.69 -12.92 -1.75
CA ALA A 189 9.78 -13.55 -1.02
C ALA A 189 10.03 -12.86 0.33
N ALA A 190 10.10 -11.52 0.36
CA ALA A 190 10.24 -10.74 1.59
C ALA A 190 9.08 -10.97 2.58
N GLN A 191 7.85 -11.17 2.08
CA GLN A 191 6.71 -11.55 2.93
C GLN A 191 6.86 -12.95 3.52
N CYS A 192 7.29 -13.93 2.72
CA CYS A 192 7.61 -15.28 3.21
C CYS A 192 8.69 -15.23 4.29
N LEU A 193 9.77 -14.46 4.08
CA LEU A 193 10.84 -14.26 5.07
C LEU A 193 10.34 -13.57 6.35
N ALA A 194 9.48 -12.57 6.24
CA ALA A 194 8.88 -11.90 7.40
C ALA A 194 8.01 -12.85 8.22
N ARG A 195 7.20 -13.69 7.55
CA ARG A 195 6.41 -14.74 8.22
C ARG A 195 7.32 -15.79 8.88
N ALA A 196 8.39 -16.19 8.19
CA ALA A 196 9.38 -17.12 8.74
C ALA A 196 10.05 -16.56 10.00
N GLN A 197 10.27 -15.24 10.05
CA GLN A 197 10.84 -14.57 11.22
C GLN A 197 9.87 -14.60 12.42
N LEU A 198 8.57 -14.52 12.18
CA LEU A 198 7.59 -14.68 13.24
C LEU A 198 7.57 -16.12 13.75
N THR A 199 7.52 -17.10 12.86
CA THR A 199 7.45 -18.52 13.23
C THR A 199 8.71 -19.00 13.97
N ILE A 200 9.90 -18.54 13.58
CA ILE A 200 11.14 -18.93 14.27
C ILE A 200 11.22 -18.31 15.68
N LYS A 201 10.68 -17.09 15.87
CA LYS A 201 10.58 -16.47 17.21
C LYS A 201 9.59 -17.19 18.11
N GLU A 202 8.47 -17.67 17.55
CA GLU A 202 7.55 -18.56 18.26
C GLU A 202 8.24 -19.88 18.65
N ALA A 203 9.06 -20.45 17.77
CA ALA A 203 9.86 -21.63 18.10
C ALA A 203 10.81 -21.37 19.28
N LEU A 204 11.55 -20.26 19.26
CA LEU A 204 12.43 -19.86 20.37
C LEU A 204 11.67 -19.68 21.69
N LEU A 205 10.47 -19.12 21.65
CA LEU A 205 9.61 -18.98 22.82
C LEU A 205 9.22 -20.35 23.40
N HIS A 206 8.84 -21.29 22.55
CA HIS A 206 8.50 -22.64 22.99
C HIS A 206 9.72 -23.41 23.54
N ILE A 207 10.90 -23.27 22.92
CA ILE A 207 12.14 -23.86 23.47
C ILE A 207 12.46 -23.26 24.84
N PHE A 208 12.30 -21.94 25.01
CA PHE A 208 12.48 -21.27 26.30
C PHE A 208 11.48 -21.75 27.36
N GLN A 209 10.22 -21.99 26.97
CA GLN A 209 9.20 -22.56 27.87
C GLN A 209 9.53 -24.01 28.26
N ALA A 210 10.01 -24.82 27.32
CA ALA A 210 10.48 -26.18 27.59
C ALA A 210 11.67 -26.17 28.56
N ARG A 211 12.64 -25.26 28.36
CA ARG A 211 13.77 -25.05 29.25
C ARG A 211 13.31 -24.73 30.68
N ARG A 212 12.38 -23.79 30.83
CA ARG A 212 11.82 -23.43 32.15
C ARG A 212 11.08 -24.59 32.82
N ALA A 213 10.36 -25.40 32.05
CA ALA A 213 9.71 -26.60 32.57
C ALA A 213 10.75 -27.60 33.12
N CYS A 214 11.84 -27.82 32.38
CA CYS A 214 12.97 -28.67 32.79
C CYS A 214 13.69 -28.12 34.03
N GLU A 215 13.97 -26.82 34.08
CA GLU A 215 14.58 -26.19 35.27
C GLU A 215 13.69 -26.35 36.51
N ARG A 216 12.37 -26.20 36.37
CA ARG A 216 11.42 -26.40 37.49
C ARG A 216 11.39 -27.86 37.96
N ASP A 217 11.47 -28.81 37.02
CA ASP A 217 11.53 -30.24 37.32
C ASP A 217 12.80 -30.61 38.08
N MET A 218 13.96 -30.06 37.69
CA MET A 218 15.24 -30.25 38.39
C MET A 218 15.22 -29.84 39.88
N PHE A 219 14.36 -28.90 40.28
CA PHE A 219 14.21 -28.48 41.69
C PHE A 219 13.19 -29.33 42.46
N GLY A 220 12.74 -30.47 41.91
CA GLY A 220 11.79 -31.37 42.55
C GLY A 220 10.35 -30.84 42.59
N PHE A 221 10.06 -29.77 41.85
CA PHE A 221 8.71 -29.22 41.67
C PHE A 221 8.05 -29.70 40.38
N GLY A 222 8.71 -30.58 39.63
CA GLY A 222 8.14 -31.24 38.47
C GLY A 222 7.69 -32.65 38.80
N GLY A 223 6.74 -33.10 38.00
CA GLY A 223 6.17 -34.43 38.00
C GLY A 223 5.58 -34.66 36.62
N LEU A 224 4.78 -35.71 36.44
CA LEU A 224 4.23 -36.12 35.13
C LEU A 224 3.60 -34.98 34.29
N LEU A 225 2.99 -33.98 34.94
CA LEU A 225 2.42 -32.81 34.26
C LEU A 225 3.47 -31.84 33.69
N ALA A 226 4.62 -31.68 34.36
CA ALA A 226 5.73 -30.85 33.89
C ALA A 226 6.43 -31.49 32.67
N ASP A 227 6.59 -32.82 32.69
CA ASP A 227 7.17 -33.58 31.57
C ASP A 227 6.30 -33.50 30.32
N PHE A 228 4.98 -33.66 30.49
CA PHE A 228 4.04 -33.52 29.38
C PHE A 228 4.03 -32.11 28.80
N GLN A 229 4.12 -31.07 29.65
CA GLN A 229 4.24 -29.69 29.21
C GLN A 229 5.55 -29.44 28.43
N GLN A 230 6.67 -29.97 28.91
CA GLN A 230 7.96 -29.88 28.23
C GLN A 230 7.92 -30.50 26.84
N GLN A 231 7.42 -31.73 26.73
CA GLN A 231 7.31 -32.42 25.44
C GLN A 231 6.37 -31.69 24.48
N ASN A 232 5.25 -31.17 24.97
CA ASN A 232 4.33 -30.37 24.17
C ASN A 232 5.03 -29.12 23.62
N HIS A 233 5.80 -28.41 24.45
CA HIS A 233 6.55 -27.23 24.00
C HIS A 233 7.63 -27.58 22.96
N LEU A 234 8.38 -28.67 23.13
CA LEU A 234 9.37 -29.09 22.12
C LEU A 234 8.73 -29.54 20.81
N SER A 235 7.59 -30.25 20.88
CA SER A 235 6.81 -30.62 19.69
C SER A 235 6.29 -29.39 18.93
N LEU A 236 5.76 -28.39 19.66
CA LEU A 236 5.35 -27.12 19.07
C LEU A 236 6.54 -26.37 18.46
N ALA A 237 7.70 -26.34 19.13
CA ALA A 237 8.91 -25.75 18.58
C ALA A 237 9.33 -26.43 17.26
N GLN A 238 9.33 -27.76 17.21
CA GLN A 238 9.62 -28.53 16.00
C GLN A 238 8.65 -28.19 14.87
N GLN A 239 7.35 -28.12 15.17
CA GLN A 239 6.33 -27.73 14.19
C GLN A 239 6.63 -26.34 13.60
N LYS A 240 7.00 -25.37 14.44
CA LYS A 240 7.34 -24.01 14.03
C LYS A 240 8.64 -23.93 13.22
N VAL A 241 9.65 -24.73 13.56
CA VAL A 241 10.87 -24.87 12.74
C VAL A 241 10.54 -25.43 11.36
N SER A 242 9.72 -26.48 11.27
CA SER A 242 9.29 -27.04 9.98
C SER A 242 8.49 -26.05 9.13
N GLN A 243 7.60 -25.27 9.76
CA GLN A 243 6.89 -24.18 9.09
C GLN A 243 7.85 -23.11 8.55
N THR A 244 8.86 -22.74 9.34
CA THR A 244 9.90 -21.79 8.94
C THR A 244 10.65 -22.30 7.70
N GLN A 245 11.09 -23.56 7.69
CA GLN A 245 11.78 -24.17 6.55
C GLN A 245 10.94 -24.19 5.27
N LEU A 246 9.63 -24.44 5.39
CA LEU A 246 8.70 -24.39 4.26
C LEU A 246 8.56 -22.98 3.69
N LEU A 247 8.43 -21.96 4.55
CA LEU A 247 8.37 -20.56 4.14
C LEU A 247 9.66 -20.11 3.46
N ILE A 248 10.83 -20.57 3.94
CA ILE A 248 12.12 -20.29 3.31
C ILE A 248 12.21 -20.96 1.95
N SER A 249 11.79 -22.22 1.84
CA SER A 249 11.75 -22.93 0.56
C SER A 249 10.85 -22.25 -0.46
N GLN A 250 9.73 -21.66 -0.02
CA GLN A 250 8.88 -20.82 -0.87
C GLN A 250 9.59 -19.52 -1.28
N ALA A 251 10.28 -18.85 -0.36
CA ALA A 251 11.03 -17.63 -0.64
C ALA A 251 12.14 -17.87 -1.68
N ILE A 252 12.89 -18.98 -1.59
CA ILE A 252 13.95 -19.35 -2.53
C ILE A 252 13.41 -19.57 -3.95
N ARG A 253 12.21 -20.16 -4.09
CA ARG A 253 11.58 -20.34 -5.41
C ARG A 253 11.16 -19.04 -6.07
N LEU A 254 10.85 -18.02 -5.26
CA LEU A 254 10.42 -16.70 -5.75
C LEU A 254 11.62 -15.80 -6.03
N ASP A 255 12.63 -15.84 -5.17
CA ASP A 255 13.85 -15.03 -5.25
C ASP A 255 15.08 -15.94 -5.05
N PRO A 256 15.79 -16.30 -6.15
CA PRO A 256 16.97 -17.15 -6.10
C PRO A 256 18.13 -16.59 -5.27
N GLU A 257 18.13 -15.29 -4.95
CA GLU A 257 19.16 -14.69 -4.11
C GLU A 257 18.96 -14.98 -2.62
N VAL A 258 17.82 -15.55 -2.23
CA VAL A 258 17.57 -16.04 -0.86
C VAL A 258 18.37 -17.33 -0.66
N ARG A 259 19.11 -17.39 0.44
CA ARG A 259 19.94 -18.54 0.82
C ARG A 259 19.18 -19.46 1.79
N PRO A 260 19.45 -20.78 1.73
CA PRO A 260 18.92 -21.71 2.72
C PRO A 260 19.42 -21.35 4.13
N LEU A 261 18.58 -21.62 5.14
CA LEU A 261 18.95 -21.40 6.54
C LEU A 261 19.96 -22.44 7.02
N PRO A 262 20.76 -22.11 8.04
CA PRO A 262 21.51 -23.09 8.83
C PRO A 262 20.60 -24.19 9.40
N ARG A 263 21.21 -25.31 9.81
CA ARG A 263 20.49 -26.39 10.49
C ARG A 263 19.86 -25.87 11.79
N MET A 264 18.66 -26.35 12.07
CA MET A 264 17.86 -26.04 13.26
C MET A 264 17.38 -27.36 13.84
N GLY A 265 18.18 -27.98 14.69
CA GLY A 265 17.81 -29.18 15.43
C GLY A 265 16.96 -28.83 16.64
N ILE A 266 15.84 -29.52 16.81
CA ILE A 266 15.09 -29.51 18.08
C ILE A 266 15.26 -30.89 18.70
N VAL A 267 15.69 -30.92 19.95
CA VAL A 267 15.74 -32.16 20.72
C VAL A 267 14.33 -32.77 20.85
N GLN A 268 14.22 -34.06 20.52
CA GLN A 268 13.01 -34.85 20.72
C GLN A 268 13.33 -35.98 21.70
N ILE A 269 12.41 -36.24 22.63
CA ILE A 269 12.51 -37.39 23.55
C ILE A 269 11.61 -38.49 23.01
N ASP A 270 12.15 -39.68 22.78
CA ASP A 270 11.34 -40.85 22.45
C ASP A 270 10.51 -41.28 23.66
N MET A 271 9.22 -41.52 23.46
CA MET A 271 8.26 -41.88 24.53
C MET A 271 8.71 -43.08 25.38
N ILE A 272 9.55 -43.96 24.84
CA ILE A 272 10.06 -45.15 25.54
C ILE A 272 11.11 -44.79 26.61
N SER A 273 11.82 -43.67 26.46
CA SER A 273 12.79 -43.17 27.45
C SER A 273 12.16 -42.36 28.60
N GLY A 274 10.86 -42.05 28.52
CA GLY A 274 10.13 -41.23 29.52
C GLY A 274 9.98 -41.88 30.91
N ILE A 275 10.46 -43.11 31.10
CA ILE A 275 10.47 -43.83 32.38
C ILE A 275 11.82 -43.63 33.13
N LEU A 276 12.78 -42.90 32.54
CA LEU A 276 14.14 -42.74 33.08
C LEU A 276 14.51 -41.29 33.46
N CYS A 277 13.55 -40.36 33.49
CA CYS A 277 13.77 -38.95 33.86
C CYS A 277 13.91 -38.69 35.36
N ASP A 278 13.90 -39.72 36.22
CA ASP A 278 14.08 -39.55 37.67
C ASP A 278 15.56 -39.32 38.08
N ASN A 279 16.51 -39.37 37.14
CA ASN A 279 17.92 -39.16 37.44
C ASN A 279 18.38 -37.73 37.12
N TYR A 280 18.74 -36.98 38.17
CA TYR A 280 19.33 -35.62 38.11
C TYR A 280 20.41 -35.42 37.02
N LEU A 281 21.24 -36.44 36.75
CA LEU A 281 22.27 -36.42 35.70
C LEU A 281 21.70 -36.41 34.28
N PHE A 282 20.57 -37.10 34.04
CA PHE A 282 19.85 -37.06 32.77
C PHE A 282 19.26 -35.67 32.53
N ASN A 283 18.73 -35.03 33.58
CA ASN A 283 18.16 -33.68 33.49
C ASN A 283 19.20 -32.60 33.15
N LEU A 284 20.44 -32.70 33.65
CA LEU A 284 21.53 -31.78 33.27
C LEU A 284 21.95 -31.94 31.80
N GLY A 285 22.06 -33.18 31.31
CA GLY A 285 22.39 -33.46 29.91
C GLY A 285 21.28 -33.01 28.96
N PHE A 286 20.02 -33.23 29.34
CA PHE A 286 18.86 -32.83 28.58
C PHE A 286 18.66 -31.31 28.53
N LEU A 287 18.87 -30.62 29.66
CA LEU A 287 18.89 -29.15 29.69
C LEU A 287 19.93 -28.57 28.73
N LYS A 288 21.11 -29.20 28.63
CA LYS A 288 22.14 -28.82 27.66
C LYS A 288 21.68 -29.04 26.22
N MET A 289 21.01 -30.14 25.90
CA MET A 289 20.46 -30.36 24.56
C MET A 289 19.38 -29.35 24.17
N ILE A 290 18.53 -28.94 25.13
CA ILE A 290 17.56 -27.84 24.92
C ILE A 290 18.31 -26.53 24.64
N GLN A 291 19.38 -26.26 25.38
CA GLN A 291 20.21 -25.07 25.17
C GLN A 291 20.87 -25.08 23.78
N ASP A 292 21.46 -26.21 23.38
CA ASP A 292 22.06 -26.35 22.04
C ASP A 292 21.00 -26.13 20.94
N SER A 293 19.78 -26.68 21.12
CA SER A 293 18.64 -26.44 20.21
C SER A 293 18.26 -24.95 20.14
N TYR A 294 18.27 -24.25 21.29
CA TYR A 294 18.00 -22.82 21.35
C TYR A 294 19.06 -22.02 20.57
N ASP A 295 20.33 -22.32 20.79
CA ASP A 295 21.45 -21.60 20.16
C ASP A 295 21.48 -21.81 18.63
N GLU A 296 21.17 -23.03 18.15
CA GLU A 296 21.01 -23.32 16.72
C GLU A 296 19.88 -22.51 16.08
N VAL A 297 18.69 -22.49 16.71
CA VAL A 297 17.53 -21.74 16.20
C VAL A 297 17.77 -20.24 16.28
N GLN A 298 18.46 -19.76 17.32
CA GLN A 298 18.81 -18.34 17.49
C GLN A 298 19.80 -17.88 16.40
N ASN A 299 20.80 -18.70 16.07
CA ASN A 299 21.71 -18.43 14.97
C ASN A 299 20.97 -18.34 13.62
N ALA A 300 20.04 -19.27 13.39
CA ALA A 300 19.19 -19.24 12.19
C ALA A 300 18.28 -17.99 12.13
N GLU A 301 17.77 -17.51 13.28
CA GLU A 301 17.00 -16.26 13.37
C GLU A 301 17.85 -15.04 13.00
N GLY A 302 19.10 -14.98 13.48
CA GLY A 302 20.04 -13.92 13.11
C GLY A 302 20.32 -13.88 11.61
N PHE A 303 20.56 -15.06 11.00
CA PHE A 303 20.75 -15.19 9.56
C PHE A 303 19.50 -14.76 8.78
N LEU A 304 18.32 -15.20 9.21
CA LEU A 304 17.04 -14.82 8.61
C LEU A 304 16.77 -13.31 8.69
N THR A 305 17.09 -12.68 9.81
CA THR A 305 16.97 -11.24 9.98
C THR A 305 17.85 -10.48 8.98
N GLY A 306 19.09 -10.94 8.78
CA GLY A 306 19.99 -10.39 7.77
C GLY A 306 19.41 -10.52 6.36
N GLN A 307 18.92 -11.70 6.00
CA GLN A 307 18.31 -11.96 4.69
C GLN A 307 17.05 -11.12 4.44
N LEU A 308 16.17 -10.97 5.44
CA LEU A 308 14.98 -10.14 5.32
C LEU A 308 15.34 -8.67 5.06
N ARG A 309 16.37 -8.15 5.73
CA ARG A 309 16.87 -6.78 5.48
C ARG A 309 17.40 -6.64 4.06
N GLN A 310 18.19 -7.61 3.59
CA GLN A 310 18.69 -7.62 2.21
C GLN A 310 17.56 -7.67 1.19
N ALA A 311 16.59 -8.58 1.36
CA ALA A 311 15.43 -8.70 0.47
C ALA A 311 14.61 -7.41 0.41
N LYS A 312 14.36 -6.75 1.54
CA LYS A 312 13.67 -5.45 1.57
C LYS A 312 14.47 -4.34 0.89
N SER A 313 15.79 -4.32 1.07
CA SER A 313 16.67 -3.36 0.40
C SER A 313 16.60 -3.54 -1.12
N ARG A 314 16.70 -4.79 -1.61
CA ARG A 314 16.57 -5.12 -3.03
C ARG A 314 15.20 -4.74 -3.57
N GLU A 315 14.13 -5.07 -2.86
CA GLU A 315 12.78 -4.67 -3.25
C GLU A 315 12.66 -3.15 -3.41
N SER A 316 13.25 -2.38 -2.50
CA SER A 316 13.27 -0.91 -2.60
C SER A 316 14.04 -0.43 -3.83
N THR A 317 15.21 -1.00 -4.12
CA THR A 317 16.00 -0.65 -5.31
C THR A 317 15.25 -1.00 -6.60
N LEU A 318 14.69 -2.21 -6.70
CA LEU A 318 13.91 -2.66 -7.85
C LEU A 318 12.65 -1.80 -8.05
N ARG A 319 12.01 -1.35 -6.96
CA ARG A 319 10.88 -0.41 -7.05
C ARG A 319 11.28 0.95 -7.62
N SER A 320 12.45 1.47 -7.26
CA SER A 320 12.99 2.69 -7.87
C SER A 320 13.22 2.48 -9.36
N GLN A 321 13.90 1.40 -9.74
CA GLN A 321 14.14 1.06 -11.14
C GLN A 321 12.84 0.87 -11.92
N LEU A 322 11.83 0.27 -11.31
CA LEU A 322 10.50 0.12 -11.92
C LEU A 322 9.83 1.48 -12.17
N GLN A 323 9.99 2.45 -11.26
CA GLN A 323 9.48 3.81 -11.48
C GLN A 323 10.21 4.51 -12.64
N ASP A 324 11.52 4.35 -12.72
CA ASP A 324 12.31 4.91 -13.82
C ASP A 324 11.94 4.24 -15.16
N ALA A 325 11.82 2.91 -15.19
CA ALA A 325 11.35 2.16 -16.36
C ALA A 325 9.92 2.55 -16.77
N ALA A 326 9.03 2.81 -15.81
CA ALA A 326 7.68 3.30 -16.10
C ALA A 326 7.69 4.69 -16.75
N ARG A 327 8.56 5.61 -16.29
CA ARG A 327 8.76 6.92 -16.92
C ARG A 327 9.34 6.79 -18.32
N HIS A 328 10.33 5.91 -18.52
CA HIS A 328 10.89 5.64 -19.83
C HIS A 328 9.84 5.09 -20.80
N LEU A 329 9.01 4.15 -20.34
CA LEU A 329 7.90 3.61 -21.13
C LEU A 329 6.88 4.71 -21.49
N GLU A 330 6.47 5.52 -20.52
CA GLU A 330 5.52 6.63 -20.75
C GLU A 330 6.07 7.62 -21.79
N ASN A 331 7.36 7.96 -21.70
CA ASN A 331 8.01 8.84 -22.67
C ASN A 331 8.10 8.20 -24.06
N ALA A 332 8.47 6.92 -24.14
CA ALA A 332 8.54 6.20 -25.42
C ALA A 332 7.16 6.11 -26.10
N GLN A 333 6.09 5.87 -25.34
CA GLN A 333 4.71 5.85 -25.83
C GLN A 333 4.26 7.25 -26.32
N LYS A 334 4.60 8.31 -25.58
CA LYS A 334 4.31 9.69 -26.01
C LYS A 334 5.02 10.03 -27.32
N GLU A 335 6.29 9.67 -27.44
CA GLU A 335 7.05 9.93 -28.66
C GLU A 335 6.52 9.12 -29.84
N LEU A 336 6.18 7.84 -29.63
CA LEU A 336 5.54 7.02 -30.66
C LEU A 336 4.23 7.63 -31.15
N ARG A 337 3.38 8.09 -30.22
CA ARG A 337 2.12 8.76 -30.55
C ARG A 337 2.37 10.04 -31.36
N ARG A 338 3.36 10.83 -30.97
CA ARG A 338 3.75 12.05 -31.68
C ARG A 338 4.21 11.75 -33.10
N ILE A 339 5.11 10.78 -33.29
CA ILE A 339 5.60 10.38 -34.62
C ILE A 339 4.43 9.88 -35.49
N ARG A 340 3.50 9.10 -34.92
CA ARG A 340 2.29 8.65 -35.62
C ARG A 340 1.38 9.79 -36.02
N GLU A 341 1.21 10.80 -35.17
CA GLU A 341 0.45 12.01 -35.49
C GLU A 341 1.13 12.82 -36.60
N GLU A 342 2.46 13.00 -36.53
CA GLU A 342 3.23 13.69 -37.57
C GLU A 342 3.17 12.92 -38.91
N ALA A 343 3.27 11.59 -38.89
CA ALA A 343 3.09 10.74 -40.07
C ALA A 343 1.67 10.84 -40.64
N PHE A 344 0.66 10.86 -39.76
CA PHE A 344 -0.74 11.04 -40.14
C PHE A 344 -0.96 12.37 -40.85
N MET A 345 -0.43 13.48 -40.30
CA MET A 345 -0.55 14.80 -40.91
C MET A 345 0.18 14.90 -42.25
N LYS A 346 1.40 14.34 -42.37
CA LYS A 346 2.16 14.29 -43.64
C LYS A 346 1.41 13.51 -44.73
N ALA A 347 0.67 12.47 -44.35
CA ALA A 347 -0.08 11.65 -45.28
C ALA A 347 -1.47 12.22 -45.62
N ALA A 348 -2.08 12.98 -44.71
CA ALA A 348 -3.36 13.65 -44.94
C ALA A 348 -3.24 14.88 -45.87
N ASP A 349 -2.08 15.53 -45.92
CA ASP A 349 -1.80 16.68 -46.79
C ASP A 349 -0.50 16.47 -47.60
N PRO A 350 -0.50 15.57 -48.61
CA PRO A 350 0.71 15.21 -49.34
C PRO A 350 1.24 16.42 -50.15
N PRO A 351 2.58 16.64 -50.19
CA PRO A 351 3.16 17.73 -50.98
C PRO A 351 2.76 17.59 -52.46
N PRO A 352 2.52 18.71 -53.18
CA PRO A 352 2.07 18.66 -54.56
C PRO A 352 3.06 17.84 -55.40
N PRO A 353 2.56 16.96 -56.30
CA PRO A 353 3.44 16.12 -57.10
C PRO A 353 4.39 17.02 -57.88
N TYR A 354 5.69 16.76 -57.77
CA TYR A 354 6.69 17.40 -58.62
C TYR A 354 6.32 17.09 -60.06
N VAL A 355 5.79 18.10 -60.76
CA VAL A 355 5.55 18.03 -62.19
C VAL A 355 6.93 18.02 -62.82
N GLU A 356 7.40 16.83 -63.22
CA GLU A 356 8.53 16.71 -64.12
C GLU A 356 8.18 17.50 -65.38
N ASN A 357 8.83 18.66 -65.55
CA ASN A 357 8.65 19.51 -66.71
C ASN A 357 9.03 18.69 -67.94
N ALA A 358 8.03 18.14 -68.62
CA ALA A 358 8.16 17.52 -69.92
C ALA A 358 8.90 18.50 -70.84
N ALA A 359 10.10 18.10 -71.24
CA ALA A 359 10.94 18.87 -72.14
C ALA A 359 10.11 19.24 -73.38
N ARG A 360 9.86 20.55 -73.55
CA ARG A 360 9.40 21.14 -74.80
C ARG A 360 10.45 20.82 -75.88
N THR A 361 10.26 19.73 -76.62
CA THR A 361 10.88 19.57 -77.92
C THR A 361 10.24 20.58 -78.87
N MET A 362 10.95 21.68 -79.13
CA MET A 362 10.58 22.65 -80.15
C MET A 362 10.70 21.99 -81.54
N PRO A 363 9.76 22.22 -82.46
CA PRO A 363 9.92 21.83 -83.86
C PRO A 363 10.90 22.79 -84.53
N VAL A 364 11.99 22.27 -85.08
CA VAL A 364 12.85 23.03 -85.99
C VAL A 364 12.14 23.06 -87.34
N GLY A 365 11.75 24.27 -87.75
CA GLY A 365 11.19 24.56 -89.06
C GLY A 365 12.22 24.43 -90.17
N GLU A 366 11.66 24.12 -91.35
CA GLU A 366 12.17 24.08 -92.74
C GLU A 366 13.57 24.61 -93.06
#